data_AF-A0A4U5VDV7-F1
#
_entry.id   AF-A0A4U5VDV7-F1
#
_cell.length_a   1.000
_cell.length_b   1.000
_cell.length_c   1.000
_cell.angle_alpha   90.00
_cell.angle_beta   90.00
_cell.angle_gamma   90.00
#
_symmetry.space_group_name_H-M   'P 1'
#
loop_
_entity.id
_entity.type
_entity.pdbx_description
1 polymer ?
#
loop_
_entity_poly.entity_id
_entity_poly.type
_entity_poly.pdbx_seq_one_letter_code
_entity_poly.pdbx_strand_id
1 'polypeptide(L)'
;MFLTLALLRKGIPGKQWIGKYRRPREITWQMRRNTLKHLEREAENEYWISRPYMTAEQEYCHAAERRAQSWLKIKEAKFANFPEHKSITDHLSHLKITKAWSQREDKEKSTRLSTAALLGHPFEEFDSKRLIHERLTNQNPPRDDCGKQEIHPNCFLSELTLQTE
;
A
#
# COMPACT_ATOMS: atom_id res chain seq x y z
N MET A 1 -35.78 -43.67 -31.23
CA MET A 1 -35.17 -45.02 -31.24
C MET A 1 -33.91 -45.01 -30.40
N PHE A 2 -34.01 -45.36 -29.12
CA PHE A 2 -32.91 -45.30 -28.15
C PHE A 2 -31.90 -46.46 -28.30
N LEU A 3 -32.25 -47.52 -29.03
CA LEU A 3 -31.42 -48.70 -29.26
C LEU A 3 -30.17 -48.39 -30.11
N THR A 4 -30.26 -47.48 -31.08
CA THR A 4 -29.12 -47.10 -31.94
C THR A 4 -28.07 -46.27 -31.18
N LEU A 5 -28.48 -45.48 -30.19
CA LEU A 5 -27.58 -44.69 -29.33
C LEU A 5 -26.85 -45.55 -28.27
N ALA A 6 -27.42 -46.70 -27.89
CA ALA A 6 -26.80 -47.62 -26.94
C ALA A 6 -25.73 -48.52 -27.60
N LEU A 7 -25.97 -48.97 -28.84
CA LEU A 7 -25.09 -49.91 -29.54
C LEU A 7 -23.83 -49.27 -30.14
N LEU A 8 -23.84 -47.96 -30.43
CA LEU A 8 -22.73 -47.25 -31.08
C LEU A 8 -21.84 -46.46 -30.10
N ARG A 9 -22.04 -46.60 -28.79
CA ARG A 9 -21.32 -45.80 -27.80
C ARG A 9 -19.98 -46.45 -27.47
N LYS A 10 -18.90 -45.96 -28.10
CA LYS A 10 -17.50 -46.15 -27.64
C LYS A 10 -17.31 -45.49 -26.26
N GLY A 11 -17.90 -46.09 -25.22
CA GLY A 11 -17.79 -45.63 -23.83
C GLY A 11 -16.56 -46.22 -23.17
N ILE A 12 -15.72 -45.37 -22.57
CA ILE A 12 -14.61 -45.81 -21.72
C ILE A 12 -15.22 -46.27 -20.39
N PRO A 13 -14.90 -47.49 -19.91
CA PRO A 13 -15.47 -47.99 -18.66
C PRO A 13 -14.96 -47.17 -17.47
N GLY A 14 -15.86 -46.78 -16.56
CA GLY A 14 -15.50 -46.05 -15.34
C GLY A 14 -15.13 -44.57 -15.55
N LYS A 15 -14.27 -44.03 -14.67
CA LYS A 15 -13.82 -42.62 -14.72
C LYS A 15 -12.76 -42.43 -15.82
N GLN A 16 -12.94 -41.44 -16.70
CA GLN A 16 -12.12 -41.27 -17.92
C GLN A 16 -10.60 -41.13 -17.69
N TRP A 17 -10.18 -40.54 -16.56
CA TRP A 17 -8.78 -40.17 -16.28
C TRP A 17 -8.13 -40.98 -15.15
N ILE A 18 -8.82 -42.00 -14.63
CA ILE A 18 -8.39 -42.79 -13.46
C ILE A 18 -8.64 -44.28 -13.74
N GLY A 19 -7.88 -45.19 -13.12
CA GLY A 19 -8.05 -46.64 -13.28
C GLY A 19 -7.24 -47.25 -14.43
N LYS A 20 -7.56 -48.51 -14.78
CA LYS A 20 -6.81 -49.31 -15.77
C LYS A 20 -7.06 -48.86 -17.21
N TYR A 21 -8.32 -48.64 -17.58
CA TYR A 21 -8.69 -48.26 -18.94
C TYR A 21 -9.03 -46.76 -18.98
N ARG A 22 -8.05 -45.94 -19.33
CA ARG A 22 -8.18 -44.47 -19.41
C ARG A 22 -8.33 -44.01 -20.85
N ARG A 23 -8.79 -42.77 -21.03
CA ARG A 23 -8.75 -42.11 -22.34
C ARG A 23 -7.29 -41.74 -22.69
N PRO A 24 -6.73 -42.17 -23.83
CA PRO A 24 -5.44 -41.69 -24.26
C PRO A 24 -5.52 -40.19 -24.56
N ARG A 25 -4.57 -39.41 -24.04
CA ARG A 25 -4.43 -37.98 -24.34
C ARG A 25 -3.22 -37.80 -25.24
N GLU A 26 -3.47 -37.46 -26.50
CA GLU A 26 -2.41 -37.17 -27.45
C GLU A 26 -1.75 -35.83 -27.14
N ILE A 27 -0.43 -35.77 -27.36
CA ILE A 27 0.33 -34.54 -27.16
C ILE A 27 0.19 -33.69 -28.41
N THR A 28 -0.51 -32.57 -28.28
CA THR A 28 -0.67 -31.62 -29.39
C THR A 28 0.59 -30.80 -29.60
N TRP A 29 0.74 -30.21 -30.79
CA TRP A 29 1.90 -29.36 -31.10
C TRP A 29 1.98 -28.13 -30.18
N GLN A 30 0.83 -27.57 -29.74
CA GLN A 30 0.82 -26.43 -28.82
C GLN A 30 1.46 -26.79 -27.48
N MET A 31 1.19 -28.00 -26.97
CA MET A 31 1.80 -28.47 -25.73
C MET A 31 3.32 -28.59 -25.87
N ARG A 32 3.80 -29.10 -27.01
CA ARG A 32 5.25 -29.15 -27.31
C ARG A 32 5.88 -27.77 -27.42
N ARG A 33 5.22 -26.84 -28.11
CA ARG A 33 5.72 -25.47 -28.23
C ARG A 33 5.77 -24.74 -26.89
N ASN A 34 4.75 -24.91 -26.06
CA ASN A 34 4.71 -24.26 -24.75
C ASN A 34 5.78 -24.83 -23.82
N THR A 35 5.97 -26.16 -23.83
CA THR A 35 7.05 -26.79 -23.05
C THR A 35 8.42 -26.30 -23.49
N LEU A 36 8.70 -26.19 -24.79
CA LEU A 36 9.95 -25.60 -25.28
C LEU A 36 10.16 -24.16 -24.80
N LYS A 37 9.13 -23.30 -24.88
CA LYS A 37 9.21 -21.93 -24.35
C LYS A 37 9.48 -21.87 -22.84
N HIS A 38 9.00 -22.84 -22.08
CA HIS A 38 9.31 -22.92 -20.65
C HIS A 38 10.75 -23.34 -20.41
N LEU A 39 11.24 -24.34 -21.14
CA LEU A 39 12.62 -24.79 -21.07
C LEU A 39 13.63 -23.72 -21.48
N GLU A 40 13.31 -22.93 -22.52
CA GLU A 40 14.14 -21.77 -22.93
C GLU A 40 14.25 -20.75 -21.80
N ARG A 41 13.14 -20.43 -21.13
CA ARG A 41 13.14 -19.52 -19.97
C ARG A 41 13.90 -20.09 -18.78
N GLU A 42 13.79 -21.39 -18.53
CA GLU A 42 14.54 -22.06 -17.46
C GLU A 42 16.05 -21.98 -17.73
N ALA A 43 16.48 -22.23 -18.97
CA ALA A 43 17.88 -22.08 -19.38
C ALA A 43 18.39 -20.63 -19.23
N GLU A 44 17.57 -19.63 -19.59
CA GLU A 44 17.90 -18.22 -19.35
C GLU A 44 18.03 -17.92 -17.84
N ASN A 45 17.11 -18.41 -17.02
CA ASN A 45 17.17 -18.23 -15.57
C ASN A 45 18.41 -18.89 -14.95
N GLU A 46 18.76 -20.10 -15.38
CA GLU A 46 19.97 -20.81 -14.95
C GLU A 46 21.23 -19.99 -15.23
N TYR A 47 21.32 -19.38 -16.42
CA TYR A 47 22.42 -18.49 -16.76
C TYR A 47 22.54 -17.32 -15.77
N TRP A 48 21.43 -16.63 -15.47
CA TRP A 48 21.45 -15.49 -14.56
C TRP A 48 21.75 -15.85 -13.11
N ILE A 49 21.29 -17.02 -12.64
CA ILE A 49 21.49 -17.48 -11.26
C ILE A 49 22.90 -18.06 -11.06
N SER A 50 23.57 -18.51 -12.13
CA SER A 50 24.88 -19.16 -12.06
C SER A 50 26.03 -18.28 -11.53
N ARG A 51 25.87 -16.94 -11.52
CA ARG A 51 26.92 -15.98 -11.20
C ARG A 51 26.54 -15.11 -9.99
N PRO A 52 26.77 -15.59 -8.76
CA PRO A 52 26.49 -14.80 -7.57
C PRO A 52 27.48 -13.61 -7.45
N TYR A 53 27.00 -12.49 -6.90
CA TYR A 53 27.83 -11.30 -6.67
C TYR A 53 28.73 -11.42 -5.42
N MET A 54 28.23 -12.06 -4.36
CA MET A 54 28.96 -12.29 -3.11
C MET A 54 29.14 -13.79 -2.88
N THR A 55 30.22 -14.17 -2.19
CA THR A 55 30.39 -15.53 -1.70
C THR A 55 29.54 -15.76 -0.45
N ALA A 56 29.25 -17.03 -0.12
CA ALA A 56 28.45 -17.37 1.06
C ALA A 56 29.08 -16.85 2.38
N GLU A 57 30.41 -16.77 2.43
CA GLU A 57 31.13 -16.22 3.58
C GLU A 57 30.91 -14.72 3.74
N GLN A 58 30.87 -13.98 2.64
CA GLN A 58 30.59 -12.53 2.64
C GLN A 58 29.13 -12.23 2.96
N GLU A 59 28.21 -13.09 2.53
CA GLU A 59 26.78 -12.94 2.83
C GLU A 59 26.47 -13.19 4.32
N TYR A 60 27.34 -13.94 5.02
CA TYR A 60 27.11 -14.31 6.41
C TYR A 60 26.90 -13.08 7.30
N CYS A 61 25.73 -13.03 7.96
CA CYS A 61 25.32 -11.99 8.91
C CYS A 61 25.21 -10.54 8.36
N HIS A 62 25.41 -10.26 7.08
CA HIS A 62 25.37 -8.89 6.53
C HIS A 62 24.06 -8.13 6.82
N ALA A 63 22.92 -8.84 6.89
CA ALA A 63 21.59 -8.28 7.16
C ALA A 63 20.97 -8.77 8.48
N ALA A 64 21.77 -9.27 9.43
CA ALA A 64 21.25 -9.80 10.69
C ALA A 64 20.58 -8.71 11.57
N GLU A 65 21.24 -7.56 11.73
CA GLU A 65 20.73 -6.45 12.54
C GLU A 65 19.40 -5.91 12.02
N ARG A 66 19.31 -5.67 10.70
CA ARG A 66 18.07 -5.23 10.05
C ARG A 66 16.92 -6.20 10.30
N ARG A 67 17.16 -7.51 10.18
CA ARG A 67 16.14 -8.54 10.44
C ARG A 67 15.71 -8.55 11.90
N ALA A 68 16.65 -8.39 12.84
CA ALA A 68 16.34 -8.29 14.27
C ALA A 68 15.49 -7.06 14.58
N GLN A 69 15.83 -5.90 14.03
CA GLN A 69 15.02 -4.68 14.17
C GLN A 69 13.62 -4.84 13.57
N SER A 70 13.50 -5.42 12.37
CA SER A 70 12.19 -5.72 11.76
C SER A 70 11.36 -6.66 12.63
N TRP A 71 11.99 -7.66 13.24
CA TRP A 71 11.32 -8.60 14.14
C TRP A 71 10.83 -7.91 15.43
N LEU A 72 11.65 -7.07 16.05
CA LEU A 72 11.26 -6.29 17.23
C LEU A 72 10.07 -5.39 16.93
N LYS A 73 10.06 -4.69 15.78
CA LYS A 73 8.93 -3.87 15.35
C LYS A 73 7.64 -4.68 15.19
N ILE A 74 7.72 -5.88 14.61
CA ILE A 74 6.56 -6.78 14.50
C ILE A 74 6.07 -7.21 15.89
N LYS A 75 6.99 -7.53 16.79
CA LYS A 75 6.66 -7.92 18.17
C LYS A 75 5.99 -6.77 18.93
N GLU A 76 6.52 -5.56 18.81
CA GLU A 76 5.97 -4.34 19.40
C GLU A 76 4.59 -4.01 18.83
N ALA A 77 4.40 -4.09 17.51
CA ALA A 77 3.10 -3.87 16.88
C ALA A 77 2.05 -4.88 17.34
N LYS A 78 2.44 -6.16 17.52
CA LYS A 78 1.55 -7.18 18.09
C LYS A 78 1.23 -6.89 19.56
N PHE A 79 2.21 -6.44 20.34
CA PHE A 79 2.00 -6.07 21.74
C PHE A 79 1.10 -4.85 21.87
N ALA A 80 1.24 -3.85 21.00
CA ALA A 80 0.45 -2.62 20.99
C ALA A 80 -1.01 -2.82 20.52
N ASN A 81 -1.39 -4.01 20.07
CA ASN A 81 -2.75 -4.32 19.63
C ASN A 81 -3.68 -4.53 20.85
N PHE A 82 -4.05 -3.42 21.50
CA PHE A 82 -5.04 -3.39 22.56
C PHE A 82 -6.36 -2.79 22.05
N PRO A 83 -7.52 -3.20 22.62
CA PRO A 83 -8.79 -2.54 22.33
C PRO A 83 -8.71 -1.03 22.59
N GLU A 84 -9.35 -0.25 21.72
CA GLU A 84 -9.40 1.20 21.85
C GLU A 84 -10.03 1.64 23.18
N HIS A 85 -9.50 2.72 23.75
CA HIS A 85 -10.03 3.31 24.97
C HIS A 85 -11.41 3.91 24.72
N LYS A 86 -12.39 3.54 25.53
CA LYS A 86 -13.75 4.08 25.46
C LYS A 86 -13.87 5.31 26.35
N SER A 87 -14.23 6.46 25.77
CA SER A 87 -14.39 7.71 26.52
C SER A 87 -15.84 7.86 27.02
N ILE A 88 -16.02 8.38 28.25
CA ILE A 88 -17.37 8.67 28.77
C ILE A 88 -18.05 9.80 27.99
N THR A 89 -17.26 10.68 27.39
CA THR A 89 -17.74 11.78 26.55
C THR A 89 -18.47 11.28 25.31
N ASP A 90 -17.99 10.20 24.68
CA ASP A 90 -18.67 9.60 23.54
C ASP A 90 -20.04 9.06 23.94
N HIS A 91 -20.13 8.40 25.10
CA HIS A 91 -21.40 7.91 25.65
C HIS A 91 -22.37 9.04 26.01
N LEU A 92 -21.89 10.11 26.64
CA LEU A 92 -22.73 11.26 27.03
C LEU A 92 -23.14 12.13 25.84
N SER A 93 -22.36 12.14 24.75
CA SER A 93 -22.70 12.86 23.52
C SER A 93 -24.02 12.37 22.92
N HIS A 94 -24.32 11.08 23.06
CA HIS A 94 -25.54 10.44 22.56
C HIS A 94 -26.82 11.04 23.19
N LEU A 95 -26.74 11.52 24.44
CA LEU A 95 -27.86 12.16 25.13
C LEU A 95 -28.26 13.51 24.51
N LYS A 96 -27.42 14.10 23.66
CA LYS A 96 -27.74 15.36 22.95
C LYS A 96 -28.76 15.15 21.83
N ILE A 97 -29.06 13.91 21.43
CA ILE A 97 -30.01 13.59 20.34
C ILE A 97 -31.43 14.00 20.72
N THR A 98 -31.80 13.88 21.99
CA THR A 98 -33.13 14.26 22.49
C THR A 98 -33.24 15.73 22.85
N LYS A 99 -32.21 16.55 22.54
CA LYS A 99 -32.23 18.00 22.77
C LYS A 99 -33.24 18.65 21.81
N ALA A 100 -34.50 18.66 22.22
CA ALA A 100 -35.57 19.39 21.57
C ALA A 100 -35.42 20.89 21.83
N TRP A 101 -35.69 21.70 20.81
CA TRP A 101 -35.65 23.15 20.91
C TRP A 101 -36.95 23.65 21.55
N SER A 102 -36.88 24.35 22.69
CA SER A 102 -37.74 25.53 22.92
C SER A 102 -37.24 26.76 22.16
N GLN A 103 -36.05 26.68 21.54
CA GLN A 103 -35.28 27.80 20.98
C GLN A 103 -35.53 28.08 19.49
N ARG A 104 -36.77 27.93 18.98
CA ARG A 104 -37.10 28.43 17.62
C ARG A 104 -36.78 29.93 17.47
N GLU A 105 -36.73 30.66 18.58
CA GLU A 105 -36.40 32.09 18.66
C GLU A 105 -34.97 32.45 18.25
N ASP A 106 -34.00 31.53 18.32
CA ASP A 106 -32.59 31.88 18.08
C ASP A 106 -32.19 31.81 16.59
N LYS A 107 -32.92 31.03 15.79
CA LYS A 107 -32.80 31.09 14.31
C LYS A 107 -33.40 32.38 13.74
N GLU A 108 -34.43 32.92 14.38
CA GLU A 108 -35.04 34.21 14.00
C GLU A 108 -34.13 35.40 14.35
N LYS A 109 -33.39 35.35 15.46
CA LYS A 109 -32.40 36.40 15.81
C LYS A 109 -31.22 36.41 14.85
N SER A 110 -30.71 35.24 14.45
CA SER A 110 -29.63 35.14 13.46
C SER A 110 -30.05 35.62 12.06
N THR A 111 -31.30 35.36 11.65
CA THR A 111 -31.83 35.87 10.38
C THR A 111 -32.10 37.38 10.44
N ARG A 112 -32.67 37.91 11.52
CA ARG A 112 -32.88 39.37 11.71
C ARG A 112 -31.57 40.16 11.73
N LEU A 113 -30.51 39.63 12.33
CA LEU A 113 -29.17 40.26 12.30
C LEU A 113 -28.59 40.27 10.88
N SER A 114 -28.84 39.24 10.06
CA SER A 114 -28.43 39.24 8.65
C SER A 114 -29.27 40.19 7.77
N THR A 115 -30.56 40.40 8.07
CA THR A 115 -31.42 41.33 7.34
C THR A 115 -31.13 42.81 7.70
N ALA A 116 -30.74 43.09 8.94
CA ALA A 116 -30.33 44.43 9.35
C ALA A 116 -29.01 44.88 8.68
N ALA A 117 -28.10 43.94 8.38
CA ALA A 117 -26.89 44.20 7.62
C ALA A 117 -27.14 44.55 6.14
N LEU A 118 -28.30 44.18 5.57
CA LEU A 118 -28.71 44.50 4.20
C LEU A 118 -29.42 45.85 4.06
N LEU A 119 -29.86 46.47 5.17
CA LEU A 119 -30.63 47.72 5.17
C LEU A 119 -29.83 48.96 5.63
N GLY A 120 -28.49 48.89 5.66
CA GLY A 120 -27.64 50.07 5.66
C GLY A 120 -27.78 51.00 6.88
N HIS A 121 -27.79 50.44 8.10
CA HIS A 121 -27.52 51.25 9.29
C HIS A 121 -26.00 51.39 9.52
N PRO A 122 -25.50 52.60 9.86
CA PRO A 122 -24.08 52.82 10.09
C PRO A 122 -23.64 52.12 11.38
N PHE A 123 -22.83 51.07 11.23
CA PHE A 123 -22.14 50.39 12.33
C PHE A 123 -20.86 51.16 12.63
N GLU A 124 -20.73 51.70 13.85
CA GLU A 124 -19.50 52.31 14.31
C GLU A 124 -18.36 51.27 14.29
N GLU A 125 -17.28 51.66 13.63
CA GLU A 125 -16.04 50.92 13.49
C GLU A 125 -15.27 50.98 14.82
N PHE A 126 -15.13 49.84 15.51
CA PHE A 126 -14.14 49.68 16.58
C PHE A 126 -13.33 48.38 16.39
N ASP A 127 -12.15 48.60 15.81
CA ASP A 127 -10.98 47.77 15.54
C ASP A 127 -10.87 46.36 16.16
N SER A 128 -11.04 45.34 15.31
CA SER A 128 -10.59 43.96 15.55
C SER A 128 -9.24 43.64 14.89
N LYS A 129 -8.62 44.60 14.18
CA LYS A 129 -7.32 44.42 13.50
C LYS A 129 -6.13 44.21 14.44
N ARG A 130 -6.28 44.47 15.75
CA ARG A 130 -5.19 44.29 16.73
C ARG A 130 -4.98 42.84 17.19
N LEU A 131 -5.93 41.93 16.98
CA LEU A 131 -5.86 40.58 17.56
C LEU A 131 -5.45 39.47 16.57
N ILE A 132 -5.41 39.76 15.26
CA ILE A 132 -5.08 38.75 14.25
C ILE A 132 -3.57 38.71 13.95
N HIS A 133 -2.86 39.83 14.13
CA HIS A 133 -1.42 39.88 13.86
C HIS A 133 -0.56 39.18 14.94
N GLU A 134 -1.12 38.86 16.11
CA GLU A 134 -0.39 38.23 17.22
C GLU A 134 -0.51 36.69 17.25
N ARG A 135 -1.41 36.10 16.44
CA ARG A 135 -1.65 34.65 16.42
C ARG A 135 -0.96 33.88 15.30
N LEU A 136 -0.49 34.55 14.26
CA LEU A 136 0.14 33.89 13.10
C LEU A 136 1.66 33.79 13.19
N THR A 137 2.30 34.31 14.25
CA THR A 137 3.75 34.27 14.42
C THR A 137 4.27 33.10 15.27
N ASN A 138 3.41 32.26 15.85
CA ASN A 138 3.82 31.24 16.84
C ASN A 138 3.55 29.76 16.46
N GLN A 139 3.39 29.43 15.18
CA GLN A 139 3.22 28.03 14.74
C GLN A 139 4.06 27.63 13.52
N ASN A 140 5.37 27.89 13.54
CA ASN A 140 6.30 27.15 12.68
C ASN A 140 7.52 26.72 13.49
N PRO A 141 7.68 25.43 13.84
CA PRO A 141 8.97 24.93 14.32
C PRO A 141 10.00 24.95 13.18
N PRO A 142 11.30 25.14 13.49
CA PRO A 142 12.36 25.17 12.49
C PRO A 142 12.45 23.83 11.76
N ARG A 143 12.50 23.87 10.42
CA ARG A 143 12.89 22.74 9.60
C ARG A 143 14.40 22.59 9.72
N ASP A 144 14.84 21.44 10.24
CA ASP A 144 16.24 21.06 10.20
C ASP A 144 16.66 20.81 8.74
N ASP A 145 17.37 21.79 8.18
CA ASP A 145 18.23 21.62 7.02
C ASP A 145 19.55 20.98 7.49
N CYS A 146 19.75 19.69 7.23
CA CYS A 146 21.10 19.13 7.15
C CYS A 146 21.11 17.85 6.33
N GLY A 147 21.84 17.85 5.21
CA GLY A 147 22.12 16.64 4.43
C GLY A 147 22.01 16.74 2.91
N LYS A 148 22.17 17.93 2.31
CA LYS A 148 22.60 17.99 0.90
C LYS A 148 24.05 17.54 0.82
N GLN A 149 24.30 16.31 0.35
CA GLN A 149 25.57 15.96 -0.27
C GLN A 149 25.35 15.91 -1.79
N GLU A 150 25.64 17.02 -2.44
CA GLU A 150 26.02 17.02 -3.84
C GLU A 150 27.54 17.14 -3.90
N ILE A 151 28.25 16.09 -4.31
CA ILE A 151 29.58 16.21 -4.91
C ILE A 151 29.62 15.29 -6.15
N HIS A 152 29.42 15.96 -7.28
CA HIS A 152 29.87 15.77 -8.66
C HIS A 152 30.21 14.39 -9.28
N PRO A 153 29.86 14.20 -10.58
CA PRO A 153 30.39 13.16 -11.45
C PRO A 153 31.79 13.53 -12.00
N ASN A 154 32.61 12.51 -12.26
CA ASN A 154 33.95 12.51 -12.90
C ASN A 154 35.19 12.73 -12.00
N CYS A 155 35.74 11.61 -11.51
CA CYS A 155 37.17 11.30 -11.29
C CYS A 155 37.21 9.77 -11.03
N PHE A 156 37.51 8.89 -11.98
CA PHE A 156 38.86 8.56 -12.43
C PHE A 156 38.76 7.75 -13.74
N LEU A 157 39.10 8.39 -14.85
CA LEU A 157 39.60 7.76 -16.07
C LEU A 157 41.08 8.15 -16.14
N SER A 158 41.98 7.20 -15.86
CA SER A 158 43.42 7.18 -16.18
C SER A 158 44.08 6.13 -15.27
N GLU A 159 44.32 4.91 -15.73
CA GLU A 159 45.64 4.35 -16.11
C GLU A 159 45.71 3.01 -15.36
N LEU A 160 45.79 1.84 -16.00
CA LEU A 160 47.02 1.33 -16.58
C LEU A 160 46.72 0.32 -17.70
N THR A 161 47.18 0.69 -18.89
CA THR A 161 47.77 -0.23 -19.86
C THR A 161 49.09 -0.80 -19.33
N LEU A 162 49.53 -1.94 -19.89
CA LEU A 162 50.71 -2.81 -19.61
C LEU A 162 50.27 -4.10 -18.88
N GLN A 163 50.37 -5.32 -19.42
CA GLN A 163 51.32 -5.87 -20.38
C GLN A 163 50.66 -6.92 -21.29
N THR A 164 50.99 -6.81 -22.57
CA THR A 164 51.15 -7.93 -23.50
C THR A 164 52.34 -8.79 -23.05
N GLU A 165 52.14 -10.10 -22.91
CA GLU A 165 52.97 -11.19 -23.43
C GLU A 165 52.23 -12.53 -23.26
#